data_AF-A0A412KSM8-F1
#
_entry.id   AF-A0A412KSM8-F1
#
_cell.length_a   1.000
_cell.length_b   1.000
_cell.length_c   1.000
_cell.angle_alpha   90.00
_cell.angle_beta   90.00
_cell.angle_gamma   90.00
#
_symmetry.space_group_name_H-M   'P 1'
#
loop_
_entity.id
_entity.type
_entity.pdbx_description
1 polymer ?
#
loop_
_entity_poly.entity_id
_entity_poly.type
_entity_poly.pdbx_seq_one_letter_code
_entity_poly.pdbx_strand_id
1 'polypeptide(L)'
;MKRWKKQAGMLLGSALLGTSLLVLPAGRAEAVDAWAVAAQSLGVLAAYKSSLASILAMGNDVNAQVASARQDRQENGLDDNEHDVRIVNKVMQQLVTQGRYVLKANSLPFIWGVNNSNEFNASCFPTDYISINRALVRGLECDEDELAAVLGHEMTHGIEQHSARNYAKAVAQYYGMSFLNMDAGLMDWNKLNALASYSIAKNVTLPTEYEADEGGFYIMTSAGFNPGGPAAAMYRMAYYLTYETKNVLEYQDLDEKNKNQENFSDHPETELREQRLAKMMSDYGCGHVTVKDRKTVLIDGQELLTADWTRDDYDNTVENAYYTAGGLAKAFHDYDSPDAWNFRPDGEGGVDFLDDSRVYAVLRDAVRSRGLGSKLEQMVRAAYAGEAQSGARAAMKQEEAQREASFAAVQQDVQAADAKAVKKMRENGDAYSDYGMGRQALWEFSRVFASKNMDDEAESYVMRGRAKAVEGDYAGALADANRGVALDGKNAYNFLNRADIYRMAGNREAALSDCASAKKVDAENPFSYLISAEIEDEQGNKDAALKEYQAFYKLRPAAFRRIPPEYLQKISAKDYKTWQKEKAEQDKKKAEARDKARKAKK
;
A
#
# COMPACT_ATOMS: atom_id res chain seq x y z
N MET A 1 51.33 35.44 -35.44
CA MET A 1 50.55 35.57 -36.68
C MET A 1 49.09 35.15 -36.41
N LYS A 2 48.15 35.36 -37.36
CA LYS A 2 46.71 34.96 -37.27
C LYS A 2 46.58 33.41 -37.43
N ARG A 3 45.51 32.66 -37.08
CA ARG A 3 44.26 32.84 -36.29
C ARG A 3 43.57 31.44 -36.14
N TRP A 4 42.93 31.13 -35.01
CA TRP A 4 41.74 30.23 -34.87
C TRP A 4 41.94 28.71 -35.22
N LYS A 5 41.09 27.73 -34.82
CA LYS A 5 39.81 27.69 -34.05
C LYS A 5 39.61 26.34 -33.31
N LYS A 6 38.58 26.27 -32.44
CA LYS A 6 37.96 25.13 -31.70
C LYS A 6 37.79 23.82 -32.51
N GLN A 7 37.54 22.62 -31.96
CA GLN A 7 37.07 22.11 -30.64
C GLN A 7 37.62 20.64 -30.47
N ALA A 8 37.42 19.79 -29.45
CA ALA A 8 36.64 19.68 -28.19
C ALA A 8 37.41 18.72 -27.21
N GLY A 9 37.01 18.35 -25.98
CA GLY A 9 35.88 18.77 -25.14
C GLY A 9 35.07 17.63 -24.47
N MET A 10 35.70 16.67 -23.78
CA MET A 10 35.01 15.60 -23.02
C MET A 10 35.75 15.26 -21.73
N LEU A 11 35.07 15.32 -20.58
CA LEU A 11 35.58 14.93 -19.26
C LEU A 11 34.57 13.97 -18.61
N LEU A 12 35.01 12.75 -18.32
CA LEU A 12 34.26 11.78 -17.51
C LEU A 12 34.85 11.79 -16.10
N GLY A 13 34.06 12.26 -15.12
CA GLY A 13 34.40 12.13 -13.71
C GLY A 13 33.97 10.76 -13.20
N SER A 14 34.92 9.91 -12.84
CA SER A 14 34.68 8.59 -12.28
C SER A 14 34.49 8.64 -10.75
N ALA A 15 33.32 8.23 -10.26
CA ALA A 15 33.11 7.94 -8.85
C ALA A 15 33.53 6.50 -8.52
N LEU A 16 34.28 6.32 -7.45
CA LEU A 16 34.73 5.01 -6.96
C LEU A 16 33.79 4.50 -5.86
N LEU A 17 33.37 3.24 -5.96
CA LEU A 17 32.80 2.48 -4.82
C LEU A 17 33.82 1.41 -4.40
N GLY A 18 34.12 1.37 -3.11
CA GLY A 18 35.14 0.48 -2.55
C GLY A 18 34.63 -0.95 -2.36
N THR A 19 35.46 -1.94 -2.68
CA THR A 19 35.22 -3.35 -2.39
C THR A 19 36.27 -3.88 -1.41
N SER A 20 35.83 -4.70 -0.45
CA SER A 20 36.66 -5.27 0.60
C SER A 20 37.68 -6.27 0.03
N LEU A 21 38.98 -5.99 0.21
CA LEU A 21 40.05 -6.82 -0.33
C LEU A 21 40.32 -8.07 0.54
N LEU A 22 39.85 -9.23 0.07
CA LEU A 22 40.43 -10.52 0.46
C LEU A 22 41.75 -10.71 -0.31
N VAL A 23 42.87 -10.71 0.41
CA VAL A 23 44.21 -10.83 -0.19
C VAL A 23 44.48 -12.30 -0.54
N LEU A 24 44.54 -12.57 -1.85
CA LEU A 24 45.05 -13.81 -2.44
C LEU A 24 46.31 -13.50 -3.29
N PRO A 25 47.22 -14.47 -3.49
CA PRO A 25 48.50 -14.21 -4.15
C PRO A 25 48.33 -13.76 -5.61
N ALA A 26 49.23 -12.88 -6.05
CA ALA A 26 49.14 -12.17 -7.32
C ALA A 26 49.22 -13.10 -8.55
N GLY A 27 48.05 -13.55 -9.01
CA GLY A 27 47.86 -13.98 -10.40
C GLY A 27 48.14 -12.84 -11.37
N ARG A 28 48.49 -13.16 -12.62
CA ARG A 28 48.69 -12.14 -13.66
C ARG A 28 47.37 -11.39 -13.89
N ALA A 29 47.43 -10.07 -13.96
CA ALA A 29 46.30 -9.27 -14.39
C ALA A 29 46.00 -9.58 -15.87
N GLU A 30 44.97 -10.40 -16.11
CA GLU A 30 44.35 -10.48 -17.43
C GLU A 30 43.74 -9.11 -17.75
N ALA A 31 43.93 -8.65 -18.99
CA ALA A 31 43.27 -7.45 -19.45
C ALA A 31 41.76 -7.74 -19.55
N VAL A 32 40.99 -7.25 -18.58
CA VAL A 32 39.54 -7.44 -18.55
C VAL A 32 38.96 -6.79 -19.81
N ASP A 33 38.52 -7.62 -20.75
CA ASP A 33 38.09 -7.15 -22.06
C ASP A 33 36.91 -6.19 -21.91
N ALA A 34 37.07 -4.98 -22.43
CA ALA A 34 36.04 -3.94 -22.39
C ALA A 34 34.75 -4.40 -23.09
N TRP A 35 34.83 -5.30 -24.08
CA TRP A 35 33.64 -5.91 -24.69
C TRP A 35 33.00 -6.95 -23.79
N ALA A 36 33.76 -7.76 -23.04
CA ALA A 36 33.22 -8.64 -22.01
C ALA A 36 32.54 -7.86 -20.87
N VAL A 37 33.13 -6.75 -20.40
CA VAL A 37 32.52 -5.87 -19.37
C VAL A 37 31.27 -5.18 -19.92
N ALA A 38 31.29 -4.69 -21.17
CA ALA A 38 30.12 -4.12 -21.83
C ALA A 38 29.00 -5.17 -22.02
N ALA A 39 29.34 -6.40 -22.44
CA ALA A 39 28.38 -7.49 -22.60
C ALA A 39 27.79 -7.95 -21.27
N GLN A 40 28.59 -8.05 -20.20
CA GLN A 40 28.11 -8.39 -18.87
C GLN A 40 27.19 -7.30 -18.30
N SER A 41 27.57 -6.02 -18.40
CA SER A 41 26.73 -4.90 -17.93
C SER A 41 25.44 -4.73 -18.75
N LEU A 42 25.47 -4.95 -20.07
CA LEU A 42 24.27 -5.04 -20.90
C LEU A 42 23.40 -6.25 -20.53
N GLY A 43 24.01 -7.40 -20.22
CA GLY A 43 23.32 -8.61 -19.76
C GLY A 43 22.61 -8.41 -18.42
N VAL A 44 23.26 -7.75 -17.45
CA VAL A 44 22.66 -7.36 -16.16
C VAL A 44 21.56 -6.32 -16.35
N LEU A 45 21.73 -5.34 -17.24
CA LEU A 45 20.68 -4.35 -17.55
C LEU A 45 19.46 -4.99 -18.23
N ALA A 46 19.66 -5.96 -19.12
CA ALA A 46 18.59 -6.75 -19.72
C ALA A 46 17.87 -7.63 -18.69
N ALA A 47 18.64 -8.31 -17.82
CA ALA A 47 18.09 -9.10 -16.72
C ALA A 47 17.27 -8.23 -15.76
N TYR A 48 17.75 -7.04 -15.39
CA TYR A 48 17.01 -6.07 -14.57
C TYR A 48 15.70 -5.64 -15.24
N LYS A 49 15.73 -5.22 -16.51
CA LYS A 49 14.51 -4.80 -17.23
C LYS A 49 13.48 -5.93 -17.35
N SER A 50 13.92 -7.17 -17.62
CA SER A 50 13.04 -8.34 -17.68
C SER A 50 12.46 -8.68 -16.30
N SER A 51 13.31 -8.68 -15.26
CA SER A 51 12.89 -8.94 -13.87
C SER A 51 11.88 -7.91 -13.39
N LEU A 52 12.11 -6.63 -13.67
CA LEU A 52 11.18 -5.55 -13.36
C LEU A 52 9.84 -5.71 -14.10
N ALA A 53 9.87 -6.08 -15.38
CA ALA A 53 8.63 -6.32 -16.13
C ALA A 53 7.81 -7.49 -15.52
N SER A 54 8.46 -8.60 -15.14
CA SER A 54 7.79 -9.72 -14.49
C SER A 54 7.29 -9.38 -13.08
N ILE A 55 8.05 -8.63 -12.29
CA ILE A 55 7.66 -8.21 -10.93
C ILE A 55 6.52 -7.20 -10.97
N LEU A 56 6.50 -6.27 -11.95
CA LEU A 56 5.37 -5.35 -12.13
C LEU A 56 4.12 -6.05 -12.69
N ALA A 57 4.27 -7.07 -13.54
CA ALA A 57 3.14 -7.88 -14.01
C ALA A 57 2.54 -8.74 -12.88
N MET A 58 3.39 -9.26 -11.98
CA MET A 58 2.98 -9.93 -10.75
C MET A 58 2.38 -8.96 -9.74
N GLY A 59 2.94 -7.75 -9.62
CA GLY A 59 2.44 -6.70 -8.74
C GLY A 59 1.01 -6.30 -9.09
N ASN A 60 0.72 -6.20 -10.38
CA ASN A 60 -0.61 -5.93 -10.93
C ASN A 60 -1.55 -7.16 -10.95
N ASP A 61 -1.34 -8.19 -10.11
CA ASP A 61 -2.21 -9.37 -10.06
C ASP A 61 -2.79 -9.66 -8.66
N VAL A 62 -4.11 -9.68 -8.58
CA VAL A 62 -4.86 -9.90 -7.33
C VAL A 62 -4.55 -11.25 -6.70
N ASN A 63 -4.28 -12.30 -7.47
CA ASN A 63 -3.92 -13.61 -6.92
C ASN A 63 -2.53 -13.58 -6.28
N ALA A 64 -1.61 -12.79 -6.83
CA ALA A 64 -0.31 -12.56 -6.23
C ALA A 64 -0.43 -11.72 -4.95
N GLN A 65 -1.20 -10.62 -4.96
CA GLN A 65 -1.44 -9.79 -3.77
C GLN A 65 -2.08 -10.59 -2.62
N VAL A 66 -3.13 -11.37 -2.92
CA VAL A 66 -3.78 -12.25 -1.94
C VAL A 66 -2.87 -13.41 -1.54
N ALA A 67 -1.93 -13.86 -2.37
CA ALA A 67 -0.89 -14.81 -1.98
C ALA A 67 0.13 -14.19 -1.01
N SER A 68 0.60 -12.96 -1.25
CA SER A 68 1.49 -12.22 -0.35
C SER A 68 0.89 -12.11 1.06
N ALA A 69 -0.35 -11.64 1.16
CA ALA A 69 -1.05 -11.51 2.45
C ALA A 69 -1.33 -12.87 3.13
N ARG A 70 -1.53 -13.94 2.36
CA ARG A 70 -1.61 -15.31 2.90
C ARG A 70 -0.27 -15.86 3.36
N GLN A 71 0.85 -15.41 2.76
CA GLN A 71 2.19 -15.86 3.10
C GLN A 71 2.71 -15.18 4.37
N ASP A 72 2.60 -13.85 4.47
CA ASP A 72 2.90 -13.12 5.71
C ASP A 72 2.15 -13.72 6.92
N ARG A 73 0.84 -13.94 6.78
CA ARG A 73 0.02 -14.60 7.79
C ARG A 73 0.47 -16.03 8.15
N GLN A 74 1.16 -16.74 7.26
CA GLN A 74 1.71 -18.08 7.53
C GLN A 74 3.09 -18.04 8.19
N GLU A 75 3.87 -17.00 7.94
CA GLU A 75 5.24 -16.84 8.44
C GLU A 75 5.25 -16.10 9.80
N ASN A 76 4.56 -14.97 9.90
CA ASN A 76 4.51 -14.09 11.08
C ASN A 76 3.29 -14.36 11.99
N GLY A 77 2.20 -14.89 11.43
CA GLY A 77 0.90 -15.00 12.09
C GLY A 77 0.14 -13.66 12.14
N LEU A 78 -1.16 -13.69 12.42
CA LEU A 78 -1.91 -12.44 12.69
C LEU A 78 -1.69 -12.02 14.14
N ASP A 79 -1.70 -10.71 14.37
CA ASP A 79 -1.87 -10.18 15.73
C ASP A 79 -3.27 -10.54 16.28
N ASP A 80 -3.34 -10.85 17.58
CA ASP A 80 -4.56 -11.21 18.29
C ASP A 80 -5.11 -10.06 19.16
N ASN A 81 -4.39 -8.94 19.28
CA ASN A 81 -4.93 -7.74 19.92
C ASN A 81 -5.83 -6.94 18.97
N GLU A 82 -7.14 -6.97 19.23
CA GLU A 82 -8.12 -6.20 18.48
C GLU A 82 -7.89 -4.67 18.51
N HIS A 83 -7.22 -4.12 19.54
CA HIS A 83 -6.98 -2.68 19.63
C HIS A 83 -6.01 -2.21 18.54
N ASP A 84 -4.82 -2.83 18.51
CA ASP A 84 -3.74 -2.61 17.54
C ASP A 84 -4.27 -2.79 16.10
N VAL A 85 -5.01 -3.88 15.88
CA VAL A 85 -5.68 -4.17 14.61
C VAL A 85 -6.73 -3.12 14.24
N ARG A 86 -7.55 -2.63 15.18
CA ARG A 86 -8.56 -1.59 14.91
C ARG A 86 -7.93 -0.26 14.53
N ILE A 87 -6.86 0.16 15.23
CA ILE A 87 -6.22 1.46 14.98
C ILE A 87 -5.52 1.47 13.62
N VAL A 88 -4.72 0.45 13.29
CA VAL A 88 -4.11 0.35 11.94
C VAL A 88 -5.19 0.31 10.86
N ASN A 89 -6.29 -0.41 11.07
CA ASN A 89 -7.42 -0.42 10.13
C ASN A 89 -8.10 0.95 9.99
N LYS A 90 -8.20 1.75 11.06
CA LYS A 90 -8.74 3.11 11.01
C LYS A 90 -7.82 4.02 10.21
N VAL A 91 -6.53 4.02 10.53
CA VAL A 91 -5.49 4.84 9.88
C VAL A 91 -5.43 4.51 8.39
N MET A 92 -5.27 3.23 8.02
CA MET A 92 -5.24 2.80 6.63
C MET A 92 -6.52 3.18 5.87
N GLN A 93 -7.70 2.99 6.46
CA GLN A 93 -8.96 3.39 5.81
C GLN A 93 -9.02 4.90 5.56
N GLN A 94 -8.56 5.74 6.48
CA GLN A 94 -8.51 7.19 6.29
C GLN A 94 -7.49 7.58 5.21
N LEU A 95 -6.29 7.00 5.22
CA LEU A 95 -5.27 7.22 4.18
C LEU A 95 -5.78 6.84 2.78
N VAL A 96 -6.39 5.66 2.59
CA VAL A 96 -6.84 5.18 1.25
C VAL A 96 -8.18 5.76 0.78
N THR A 97 -8.89 6.54 1.60
CA THR A 97 -10.18 7.16 1.22
C THR A 97 -10.17 8.68 1.22
N GLN A 98 -9.27 9.31 1.98
CA GLN A 98 -9.16 10.77 2.12
C GLN A 98 -7.78 11.30 1.75
N GLY A 99 -6.74 10.46 1.77
CA GLY A 99 -5.39 10.83 1.36
C GLY A 99 -5.27 11.06 -0.14
N ARG A 100 -4.45 12.04 -0.51
CA ARG A 100 -4.29 12.47 -1.90
C ARG A 100 -3.16 11.72 -2.60
N TYR A 101 -3.52 10.75 -3.44
CA TYR A 101 -2.58 9.99 -4.28
C TYR A 101 -3.24 9.50 -5.58
N VAL A 102 -2.43 9.02 -6.53
CA VAL A 102 -2.90 8.38 -7.76
C VAL A 102 -2.07 7.12 -8.05
N LEU A 103 -2.72 5.97 -8.17
CA LEU A 103 -2.06 4.69 -8.47
C LEU A 103 -1.90 4.48 -9.98
N LYS A 104 -0.65 4.26 -10.40
CA LYS A 104 -0.23 3.99 -11.78
C LYS A 104 -1.05 2.87 -12.42
N ALA A 105 -1.20 2.88 -13.75
CA ALA A 105 -2.08 1.96 -14.49
C ALA A 105 -1.74 0.46 -14.34
N ASN A 106 -0.58 0.14 -13.75
CA ASN A 106 -0.10 -1.20 -13.43
C ASN A 106 0.09 -1.46 -11.92
N SER A 107 -0.58 -0.67 -11.06
CA SER A 107 -0.68 -0.89 -9.61
C SER A 107 -2.12 -1.18 -9.20
N LEU A 108 -2.26 -1.92 -8.10
CA LEU A 108 -3.49 -2.38 -7.48
C LEU A 108 -3.95 -1.41 -6.36
N PRO A 109 -5.22 -1.47 -5.92
CA PRO A 109 -5.61 -0.84 -4.66
C PRO A 109 -4.90 -1.54 -3.48
N PHE A 110 -4.46 -0.74 -2.52
CA PHE A 110 -3.79 -1.24 -1.32
C PHE A 110 -4.67 -2.20 -0.51
N ILE A 111 -4.08 -3.31 -0.07
CA ILE A 111 -4.61 -4.13 1.03
C ILE A 111 -3.52 -4.27 2.10
N TRP A 112 -3.90 -4.53 3.35
CA TRP A 112 -2.95 -4.52 4.47
C TRP A 112 -3.30 -5.57 5.53
N GLY A 113 -2.36 -5.83 6.44
CA GLY A 113 -2.59 -6.71 7.59
C GLY A 113 -1.60 -6.47 8.73
N VAL A 114 -2.07 -6.57 9.97
CA VAL A 114 -1.22 -6.52 11.17
C VAL A 114 -0.82 -7.94 11.56
N ASN A 115 0.48 -8.16 11.64
CA ASN A 115 1.07 -9.46 11.94
C ASN A 115 1.66 -9.52 13.36
N ASN A 116 1.86 -10.73 13.87
CA ASN A 116 2.30 -11.01 15.24
C ASN A 116 3.84 -10.95 15.41
N SER A 117 4.59 -10.36 14.46
CA SER A 117 6.04 -10.19 14.59
C SER A 117 6.41 -9.20 15.71
N ASN A 118 7.54 -9.50 16.36
CA ASN A 118 8.16 -8.67 17.39
C ASN A 118 9.28 -7.78 16.81
N GLU A 119 9.51 -7.78 15.50
CA GLU A 119 10.45 -6.89 14.82
C GLU A 119 9.76 -5.54 14.54
N PHE A 120 10.41 -4.43 14.88
CA PHE A 120 9.91 -3.08 14.64
C PHE A 120 10.03 -2.74 13.14
N ASN A 121 8.99 -3.02 12.35
CA ASN A 121 9.00 -2.86 10.89
C ASN A 121 7.57 -2.75 10.29
N ALA A 122 7.45 -2.14 9.12
CA ALA A 122 6.34 -2.31 8.18
C ALA A 122 6.89 -2.30 6.76
N SER A 123 6.21 -2.94 5.81
CA SER A 123 6.70 -2.99 4.42
C SER A 123 5.59 -3.14 3.39
N CYS A 124 5.64 -2.32 2.34
CA CYS A 124 4.85 -2.47 1.13
C CYS A 124 5.54 -3.44 0.16
N PHE A 125 4.91 -4.57 -0.08
CA PHE A 125 5.34 -5.56 -1.07
C PHE A 125 5.12 -5.03 -2.51
N PRO A 126 5.81 -5.60 -3.52
CA PRO A 126 5.60 -5.24 -4.94
C PRO A 126 4.17 -5.44 -5.48
N THR A 127 3.27 -6.03 -4.68
CA THR A 127 1.84 -6.30 -4.95
C THR A 127 0.89 -5.28 -4.33
N ASP A 128 1.38 -4.14 -3.84
CA ASP A 128 0.59 -3.16 -3.09
C ASP A 128 -0.10 -3.78 -1.85
N TYR A 129 0.53 -4.82 -1.27
CA TYR A 129 0.21 -5.37 0.05
C TYR A 129 1.13 -4.76 1.10
N ILE A 130 0.57 -4.11 2.12
CA ILE A 130 1.33 -3.57 3.26
C ILE A 130 1.25 -4.54 4.44
N SER A 131 2.40 -5.07 4.86
CA SER A 131 2.52 -5.83 6.11
C SER A 131 2.96 -4.90 7.24
N ILE A 132 2.26 -4.94 8.37
CA ILE A 132 2.55 -4.12 9.55
C ILE A 132 2.88 -5.05 10.71
N ASN A 133 4.08 -4.96 11.29
CA ASN A 133 4.42 -5.76 12.48
C ASN A 133 3.82 -5.11 13.74
N ARG A 134 3.22 -5.89 14.63
CA ARG A 134 2.73 -5.42 15.94
C ARG A 134 3.77 -4.59 16.71
N ALA A 135 5.05 -4.97 16.68
CA ALA A 135 6.09 -4.23 17.39
C ALA A 135 6.28 -2.79 16.89
N LEU A 136 6.04 -2.52 15.60
CA LEU A 136 5.93 -1.13 15.11
C LEU A 136 4.71 -0.45 15.74
N VAL A 137 3.53 -1.08 15.66
CA VAL A 137 2.27 -0.50 16.16
C VAL A 137 2.37 -0.09 17.64
N ARG A 138 2.99 -0.95 18.47
CA ARG A 138 3.17 -0.69 19.91
C ARG A 138 4.35 0.21 20.23
N GLY A 139 5.42 0.17 19.44
CA GLY A 139 6.54 1.12 19.58
C GLY A 139 6.22 2.52 19.05
N LEU A 140 5.15 2.68 18.27
CA LEU A 140 4.48 3.97 17.99
C LEU A 140 3.29 4.23 18.93
N GLU A 141 3.20 3.48 20.04
CA GLU A 141 2.16 3.60 21.09
C GLU A 141 0.70 3.56 20.61
N CYS A 142 0.45 3.01 19.43
CA CYS A 142 -0.81 3.09 18.69
C CYS A 142 -1.27 4.53 18.35
N ASP A 143 -0.37 5.50 18.28
CA ASP A 143 -0.71 6.87 17.87
C ASP A 143 -1.17 6.94 16.40
N GLU A 144 -2.26 7.66 16.15
CA GLU A 144 -2.88 7.73 14.82
C GLU A 144 -2.11 8.58 13.83
N ASP A 145 -1.39 9.63 14.26
CA ASP A 145 -0.58 10.49 13.40
C ASP A 145 0.78 9.86 13.09
N GLU A 146 1.40 9.17 14.05
CA GLU A 146 2.67 8.45 13.83
C GLU A 146 2.48 7.24 12.91
N LEU A 147 1.41 6.46 13.14
CA LEU A 147 1.04 5.38 12.23
C LEU A 147 0.70 5.92 10.84
N ALA A 148 0.03 7.07 10.74
CA ALA A 148 -0.29 7.65 9.43
C ALA A 148 0.95 8.11 8.66
N ALA A 149 1.99 8.58 9.36
CA ALA A 149 3.27 8.92 8.75
C ALA A 149 3.97 7.68 8.15
N VAL A 150 4.17 6.64 8.96
CA VAL A 150 4.89 5.42 8.50
C VAL A 150 4.08 4.67 7.45
N LEU A 151 2.75 4.60 7.58
CA LEU A 151 1.91 3.92 6.59
C LEU A 151 1.73 4.73 5.30
N GLY A 152 1.79 6.07 5.36
CA GLY A 152 1.90 6.93 4.18
C GLY A 152 3.25 6.78 3.45
N HIS A 153 4.34 6.60 4.20
CA HIS A 153 5.67 6.28 3.66
C HIS A 153 5.65 4.94 2.92
N GLU A 154 5.07 3.89 3.51
CA GLU A 154 4.90 2.59 2.86
C GLU A 154 3.97 2.63 1.63
N MET A 155 2.85 3.37 1.70
CA MET A 155 2.01 3.62 0.52
C MET A 155 2.81 4.29 -0.60
N THR A 156 3.75 5.18 -0.28
CA THR A 156 4.59 5.84 -1.29
C THR A 156 5.58 4.85 -1.94
N HIS A 157 6.16 3.90 -1.20
CA HIS A 157 6.96 2.82 -1.78
C HIS A 157 6.16 1.93 -2.75
N GLY A 158 4.86 1.73 -2.51
CA GLY A 158 3.93 1.07 -3.44
C GLY A 158 3.60 1.92 -4.67
N ILE A 159 3.13 3.15 -4.46
CA ILE A 159 2.77 4.12 -5.53
C ILE A 159 3.94 4.32 -6.49
N GLU A 160 5.16 4.51 -5.98
CA GLU A 160 6.37 4.64 -6.79
C GLU A 160 7.07 3.31 -7.11
N GLN A 161 6.48 2.17 -6.77
CA GLN A 161 6.94 0.85 -7.16
C GLN A 161 8.42 0.59 -6.76
N HIS A 162 8.85 1.18 -5.63
CA HIS A 162 10.20 1.07 -5.08
C HIS A 162 10.57 -0.38 -4.77
N SER A 163 9.67 -1.10 -4.10
CA SER A 163 9.83 -2.52 -3.80
C SER A 163 9.98 -3.34 -5.08
N ALA A 164 9.20 -3.07 -6.13
CA ALA A 164 9.33 -3.76 -7.42
C ALA A 164 10.70 -3.55 -8.07
N ARG A 165 11.22 -2.31 -8.03
CA ARG A 165 12.58 -1.98 -8.52
C ARG A 165 13.67 -2.64 -7.68
N ASN A 166 13.53 -2.68 -6.35
CA ASN A 166 14.52 -3.27 -5.46
C ASN A 166 14.59 -4.79 -5.60
N TYR A 167 13.45 -5.48 -5.67
CA TYR A 167 13.41 -6.91 -5.97
C TYR A 167 13.99 -7.19 -7.36
N ALA A 168 13.72 -6.34 -8.37
CA ALA A 168 14.30 -6.49 -9.70
C ALA A 168 15.83 -6.33 -9.73
N LYS A 169 16.40 -5.41 -8.92
CA LYS A 169 17.86 -5.32 -8.72
C LYS A 169 18.41 -6.62 -8.15
N ALA A 170 17.84 -7.10 -7.04
CA ALA A 170 18.30 -8.31 -6.34
C ALA A 170 18.22 -9.56 -7.23
N VAL A 171 17.10 -9.77 -7.93
CA VAL A 171 16.91 -10.87 -8.88
C VAL A 171 17.95 -10.82 -10.01
N ALA A 172 18.20 -9.65 -10.60
CA ALA A 172 19.19 -9.50 -11.66
C ALA A 172 20.63 -9.69 -11.17
N GLN A 173 20.94 -9.32 -9.93
CA GLN A 173 22.23 -9.54 -9.28
C GLN A 173 22.48 -11.02 -8.97
N TYR A 174 21.50 -11.75 -8.42
CA TYR A 174 21.66 -13.14 -7.99
C TYR A 174 21.48 -14.18 -9.10
N TYR A 175 20.56 -13.98 -10.04
CA TYR A 175 20.25 -14.96 -11.09
C TYR A 175 20.73 -14.56 -12.49
N GLY A 176 21.01 -13.27 -12.72
CA GLY A 176 21.56 -12.75 -13.98
C GLY A 176 20.74 -13.18 -15.21
N MET A 177 21.44 -13.55 -16.28
CA MET A 177 20.80 -13.99 -17.53
C MET A 177 19.94 -15.25 -17.39
N SER A 178 20.11 -16.06 -16.35
CA SER A 178 19.31 -17.28 -16.11
C SER A 178 17.82 -16.94 -15.91
N PHE A 179 17.52 -15.73 -15.45
CA PHE A 179 16.16 -15.26 -15.22
C PHE A 179 15.40 -14.91 -16.52
N LEU A 180 16.10 -14.61 -17.62
CA LEU A 180 15.51 -14.14 -18.87
C LEU A 180 14.58 -15.16 -19.55
N ASN A 181 14.75 -16.45 -19.24
CA ASN A 181 13.95 -17.54 -19.80
C ASN A 181 12.89 -18.07 -18.82
N MET A 182 12.70 -17.42 -17.67
CA MET A 182 11.73 -17.88 -16.66
C MET A 182 10.36 -17.25 -16.92
N ASP A 183 9.36 -18.10 -17.16
CA ASP A 183 7.96 -17.70 -17.31
C ASP A 183 7.46 -17.00 -16.02
N ALA A 184 6.80 -15.86 -16.16
CA ALA A 184 6.17 -15.16 -15.05
C ALA A 184 5.12 -16.02 -14.33
N GLY A 185 4.45 -16.94 -15.05
CA GLY A 185 3.53 -17.94 -14.47
C GLY A 185 4.23 -19.05 -13.67
N LEU A 186 5.56 -19.16 -13.75
CA LEU A 186 6.40 -20.11 -12.98
C LEU A 186 7.21 -19.42 -11.87
N MET A 187 6.94 -18.13 -11.63
CA MET A 187 7.66 -17.27 -10.70
C MET A 187 7.17 -17.50 -9.26
N ASP A 188 7.58 -18.64 -8.71
CA ASP A 188 7.27 -19.12 -7.36
C ASP A 188 7.60 -18.09 -6.26
N TRP A 189 6.57 -17.60 -5.56
CA TRP A 189 6.69 -16.66 -4.43
C TRP A 189 7.63 -17.14 -3.33
N ASN A 190 7.79 -18.45 -3.11
CA ASN A 190 8.75 -18.97 -2.13
C ASN A 190 10.21 -18.66 -2.52
N LYS A 191 10.51 -18.56 -3.82
CA LYS A 191 11.85 -18.18 -4.32
C LYS A 191 12.07 -16.67 -4.29
N LEU A 192 11.02 -15.87 -4.48
CA LEU A 192 11.09 -14.42 -4.28
C LEU A 192 11.23 -14.07 -2.80
N ASN A 193 10.54 -14.77 -1.90
CA ASN A 193 10.65 -14.50 -0.46
C ASN A 193 12.05 -14.85 0.09
N ALA A 194 12.73 -15.84 -0.48
CA ALA A 194 14.15 -16.10 -0.21
C ALA A 194 15.10 -14.95 -0.62
N LEU A 195 14.62 -13.98 -1.43
CA LEU A 195 15.30 -12.72 -1.72
C LEU A 195 14.66 -11.49 -1.02
N ALA A 196 13.47 -11.62 -0.41
CA ALA A 196 12.79 -10.53 0.28
C ALA A 196 13.63 -9.99 1.44
N SER A 197 14.13 -10.89 2.31
CA SER A 197 15.04 -10.55 3.43
C SER A 197 16.38 -9.93 2.99
N TYR A 198 16.71 -9.94 1.70
CA TYR A 198 17.85 -9.23 1.13
C TYR A 198 17.43 -7.91 0.44
N SER A 199 16.28 -7.91 -0.23
CA SER A 199 15.80 -6.75 -1.00
C SER A 199 15.20 -5.65 -0.13
N ILE A 200 14.60 -6.01 1.01
CA ILE A 200 14.07 -5.06 2.00
C ILE A 200 15.28 -4.45 2.72
N ALA A 201 16.09 -5.29 3.37
CA ALA A 201 17.14 -4.85 4.29
C ALA A 201 18.43 -4.24 3.69
N LYS A 202 18.64 -4.21 2.36
CA LYS A 202 19.96 -3.83 1.77
C LYS A 202 19.95 -3.06 0.44
N ASN A 203 18.80 -2.61 -0.09
CA ASN A 203 18.75 -1.98 -1.43
C ASN A 203 17.83 -0.75 -1.58
N VAL A 204 17.20 -0.29 -0.50
CA VAL A 204 16.59 1.05 -0.46
C VAL A 204 17.71 2.10 -0.37
N THR A 205 17.49 3.28 -0.96
CA THR A 205 18.50 4.35 -1.03
C THR A 205 17.99 5.61 -0.35
N LEU A 206 18.87 6.40 0.27
CA LEU A 206 18.50 7.64 0.95
C LEU A 206 17.63 8.61 0.08
N PRO A 207 17.85 8.76 -1.25
CA PRO A 207 16.92 9.51 -2.10
C PRO A 207 15.50 8.92 -2.17
N THR A 208 15.35 7.59 -2.20
CA THR A 208 14.02 6.95 -2.19
C THR A 208 13.36 6.99 -0.81
N GLU A 209 14.14 7.06 0.28
CA GLU A 209 13.62 7.35 1.63
C GLU A 209 13.04 8.77 1.68
N TYR A 210 13.77 9.76 1.15
CA TYR A 210 13.32 11.15 1.12
C TYR A 210 12.09 11.37 0.21
N GLU A 211 11.94 10.57 -0.84
CA GLU A 211 10.75 10.52 -1.70
C GLU A 211 9.56 9.87 -0.99
N ALA A 212 9.78 8.78 -0.23
CA ALA A 212 8.75 8.12 0.56
C ALA A 212 8.31 8.94 1.79
N ASP A 213 9.24 9.62 2.47
CA ASP A 213 8.96 10.61 3.51
C ASP A 213 8.10 11.76 2.98
N GLU A 214 8.44 12.27 1.78
CA GLU A 214 7.74 13.40 1.17
C GLU A 214 6.32 13.02 0.72
N GLY A 215 6.18 11.87 0.04
CA GLY A 215 4.86 11.33 -0.31
C GLY A 215 4.01 11.00 0.91
N GLY A 216 4.59 10.36 1.93
CA GLY A 216 3.90 10.02 3.18
C GLY A 216 3.36 11.24 3.91
N PHE A 217 4.18 12.30 4.04
CA PHE A 217 3.77 13.58 4.61
C PHE A 217 2.55 14.17 3.87
N TYR A 218 2.57 14.24 2.54
CA TYR A 218 1.46 14.83 1.78
C TYR A 218 0.21 13.93 1.75
N ILE A 219 0.36 12.61 1.73
CA ILE A 219 -0.78 11.66 1.80
C ILE A 219 -1.48 11.76 3.16
N MET A 220 -0.74 11.80 4.28
CA MET A 220 -1.36 11.87 5.61
C MET A 220 -1.97 13.24 5.91
N THR A 221 -1.32 14.34 5.52
CA THR A 221 -1.83 15.70 5.81
C THR A 221 -3.07 16.05 5.00
N SER A 222 -3.15 15.56 3.74
CA SER A 222 -4.37 15.62 2.94
C SER A 222 -5.48 14.69 3.46
N ALA A 223 -5.13 13.53 4.03
CA ALA A 223 -6.06 12.69 4.79
C ALA A 223 -6.48 13.26 6.16
N GLY A 224 -6.01 14.45 6.54
CA GLY A 224 -6.41 15.16 7.76
C GLY A 224 -5.62 14.79 9.03
N PHE A 225 -4.53 14.03 8.92
CA PHE A 225 -3.60 13.78 10.03
C PHE A 225 -2.68 14.99 10.31
N ASN A 226 -2.01 14.97 11.45
CA ASN A 226 -1.19 16.07 11.94
C ASN A 226 0.16 16.18 11.18
N PRO A 227 0.49 17.34 10.57
CA PRO A 227 1.79 17.58 9.93
C PRO A 227 3.03 17.37 10.83
N GLY A 228 2.86 17.35 12.16
CA GLY A 228 3.93 17.03 13.11
C GLY A 228 4.18 15.52 13.29
N GLY A 229 3.22 14.67 12.93
CA GLY A 229 3.28 13.22 13.09
C GLY A 229 4.53 12.56 12.50
N PRO A 230 5.02 12.93 11.30
CA PRO A 230 6.25 12.37 10.76
C PRO A 230 7.51 12.68 11.57
N ALA A 231 7.62 13.89 12.14
CA ALA A 231 8.77 14.26 12.97
C ALA A 231 8.70 13.61 14.35
N ALA A 232 7.50 13.52 14.95
CA ALA A 232 7.24 12.75 16.17
C ALA A 232 7.60 11.26 15.98
N ALA A 233 7.05 10.62 14.94
CA ALA A 233 7.34 9.24 14.59
C ALA A 233 8.84 9.00 14.37
N MET A 234 9.52 9.85 13.59
CA MET A 234 10.95 9.68 13.30
C MET A 234 11.81 9.82 14.57
N TYR A 235 11.46 10.74 15.48
CA TYR A 235 12.12 10.86 16.78
C TYR A 235 11.89 9.62 17.66
N ARG A 236 10.65 9.14 17.75
CA ARG A 236 10.29 7.94 18.54
C ARG A 236 10.91 6.66 17.96
N MET A 237 10.97 6.53 16.63
CA MET A 237 11.71 5.48 15.93
C MET A 237 13.20 5.55 16.28
N ALA A 238 13.81 6.74 16.26
CA ALA A 238 15.21 6.92 16.67
C ALA A 238 15.46 6.57 18.14
N TYR A 239 14.49 6.86 19.03
CA TYR A 239 14.51 6.39 20.41
C TYR A 239 14.54 4.85 20.44
N TYR A 240 13.50 4.14 19.98
CA TYR A 240 13.45 2.67 20.10
C TYR A 240 14.58 1.93 19.34
N LEU A 241 15.09 2.47 18.23
CA LEU A 241 16.16 1.84 17.45
C LEU A 241 17.59 2.07 18.01
N THR A 242 17.77 2.98 18.98
CA THR A 242 19.07 3.20 19.65
C THR A 242 19.25 2.37 20.93
N TYR A 243 18.22 1.66 21.40
CA TYR A 243 18.33 0.61 22.42
C TYR A 243 18.35 -0.76 21.74
N GLU A 244 19.38 -1.59 21.99
CA GLU A 244 19.48 -2.94 21.39
C GLU A 244 18.47 -3.97 21.94
N THR A 245 17.38 -3.54 22.58
CA THR A 245 16.37 -4.42 23.17
C THR A 245 15.43 -4.97 22.09
N LYS A 246 15.69 -6.20 21.64
CA LYS A 246 14.77 -7.00 20.79
C LYS A 246 13.46 -7.43 21.47
N ASN A 247 12.98 -6.65 22.43
CA ASN A 247 11.76 -6.86 23.20
C ASN A 247 11.10 -5.50 23.48
N VAL A 248 10.40 -4.95 22.48
CA VAL A 248 9.73 -3.62 22.48
C VAL A 248 8.49 -3.58 23.44
N LEU A 249 8.50 -4.41 24.47
CA LEU A 249 7.43 -4.62 25.45
C LEU A 249 7.92 -4.49 26.91
N GLU A 250 9.22 -4.25 27.12
CA GLU A 250 9.82 -4.02 28.44
C GLU A 250 10.62 -2.71 28.44
N TYR A 251 10.18 -1.73 29.23
CA TYR A 251 10.92 -0.50 29.49
C TYR A 251 12.17 -0.80 30.34
N GLN A 252 13.34 -0.30 29.94
CA GLN A 252 14.62 -0.47 30.65
C GLN A 252 15.46 0.81 30.57
N ASP A 253 16.16 1.15 31.66
CA ASP A 253 17.00 2.35 31.74
C ASP A 253 18.24 2.30 30.83
N LEU A 254 18.72 3.49 30.42
CA LEU A 254 19.92 3.71 29.62
C LEU A 254 21.21 3.13 30.25
N ASP A 255 21.85 2.13 29.62
CA ASP A 255 23.31 1.94 29.76
C ASP A 255 24.03 2.94 28.84
N GLU A 256 24.77 3.87 29.45
CA GLU A 256 25.49 4.93 28.72
C GLU A 256 26.48 4.43 27.67
N LYS A 257 26.93 3.18 27.76
CA LYS A 257 27.96 2.62 26.86
C LYS A 257 27.45 2.31 25.45
N ASN A 258 26.14 2.11 25.29
CA ASN A 258 25.56 1.65 24.02
C ASN A 258 25.01 2.79 23.14
N LYS A 259 25.03 4.04 23.61
CA LYS A 259 24.53 5.26 22.93
C LYS A 259 25.02 5.48 21.47
N ASN A 260 26.06 4.77 21.03
CA ASN A 260 26.69 4.92 19.71
C ASN A 260 26.68 3.62 18.87
N GLN A 261 25.85 2.61 19.21
CA GLN A 261 25.75 1.36 18.42
C GLN A 261 24.46 1.33 17.59
N GLU A 262 24.44 2.18 16.57
CA GLU A 262 23.36 2.30 15.58
C GLU A 262 23.24 1.04 14.71
N ASN A 263 22.32 0.13 15.05
CA ASN A 263 22.11 -1.13 14.34
C ASN A 263 21.10 -0.98 13.17
N PHE A 264 21.30 0.07 12.36
CA PHE A 264 20.40 0.45 11.25
C PHE A 264 20.52 -0.51 10.06
N SER A 265 19.74 -1.59 10.07
CA SER A 265 19.66 -2.50 8.92
C SER A 265 18.93 -1.86 7.73
N ASP A 266 17.73 -1.32 7.97
CA ASP A 266 16.75 -1.09 6.90
C ASP A 266 16.53 0.41 6.57
N HIS A 267 16.63 1.31 7.56
CA HIS A 267 16.39 2.76 7.40
C HIS A 267 17.49 3.61 8.08
N PRO A 268 18.33 4.35 7.32
CA PRO A 268 19.43 5.16 7.88
C PRO A 268 19.06 6.64 8.13
N GLU A 269 19.93 7.35 8.87
CA GLU A 269 19.95 8.81 9.08
C GLU A 269 18.66 9.41 9.70
N THR A 270 18.11 8.77 10.74
CA THR A 270 16.86 9.17 11.42
C THR A 270 16.84 10.64 11.89
N GLU A 271 17.90 11.16 12.51
CA GLU A 271 17.97 12.57 12.94
C GLU A 271 17.93 13.57 11.76
N LEU A 272 18.51 13.22 10.60
CA LEU A 272 18.44 14.07 9.41
C LEU A 272 17.05 14.01 8.75
N ARG A 273 16.41 12.84 8.78
CA ARG A 273 15.01 12.66 8.35
C ARG A 273 14.04 13.41 9.26
N GLU A 274 14.22 13.36 10.58
CA GLU A 274 13.46 14.15 11.55
C GLU A 274 13.57 15.65 11.25
N GLN A 275 14.80 16.16 11.03
CA GLN A 275 15.02 17.56 10.66
C GLN A 275 14.38 17.93 9.32
N ARG A 276 14.41 17.04 8.31
CA ARG A 276 13.72 17.23 7.02
C ARG A 276 12.21 17.30 7.21
N LEU A 277 11.63 16.39 7.99
CA LEU A 277 10.19 16.31 8.25
C LEU A 277 9.69 17.49 9.10
N ALA A 278 10.47 17.91 10.09
CA ALA A 278 10.21 19.13 10.85
C ALA A 278 10.28 20.39 9.98
N LYS A 279 11.17 20.43 8.98
CA LYS A 279 11.18 21.50 7.96
C LYS A 279 9.95 21.43 7.05
N MET A 280 9.56 20.24 6.58
CA MET A 280 8.34 20.08 5.77
C MET A 280 7.08 20.55 6.50
N MET A 281 6.94 20.22 7.79
CA MET A 281 5.90 20.76 8.67
C MET A 281 5.92 22.29 8.71
N SER A 282 7.11 22.90 8.80
CA SER A 282 7.27 24.36 8.76
C SER A 282 6.84 24.94 7.41
N ASP A 283 7.35 24.40 6.29
CA ASP A 283 7.07 24.86 4.92
C ASP A 283 5.57 24.78 4.59
N TYR A 284 4.92 23.68 4.97
CA TYR A 284 3.47 23.47 4.87
C TYR A 284 2.70 24.57 5.62
N GLY A 285 3.13 24.91 6.84
CA GLY A 285 2.64 26.04 7.63
C GLY A 285 3.12 27.43 7.17
N CYS A 286 3.41 27.60 5.88
CA CYS A 286 3.93 28.84 5.28
C CYS A 286 5.24 29.35 5.91
N GLY A 287 6.05 28.47 6.49
CA GLY A 287 7.31 28.79 7.17
C GLY A 287 7.16 29.48 8.53
N HIS A 288 5.94 29.75 9.00
CA HIS A 288 5.70 30.47 10.25
C HIS A 288 6.07 29.66 11.49
N VAL A 289 5.82 28.35 11.47
CA VAL A 289 5.91 27.50 12.67
C VAL A 289 7.21 26.71 12.68
N THR A 290 7.91 26.70 13.82
CA THR A 290 9.12 25.88 14.02
C THR A 290 9.16 25.25 15.41
N VAL A 291 9.90 24.14 15.55
CA VAL A 291 10.27 23.55 16.84
C VAL A 291 11.79 23.73 17.04
N LYS A 292 12.17 24.30 18.18
CA LYS A 292 13.56 24.51 18.60
C LYS A 292 13.90 23.58 19.75
N ASP A 293 15.13 23.08 19.76
CA ASP A 293 15.70 22.19 20.79
C ASP A 293 14.79 20.97 21.11
N ARG A 294 14.05 20.49 20.10
CA ARG A 294 13.00 19.44 20.19
C ARG A 294 11.85 19.71 21.18
N LYS A 295 11.79 20.86 21.88
CA LYS A 295 10.79 21.12 22.95
C LYS A 295 10.07 22.48 22.86
N THR A 296 10.68 23.52 22.28
CA THR A 296 10.09 24.88 22.22
C THR A 296 9.38 25.10 20.88
N VAL A 297 8.12 25.52 20.91
CA VAL A 297 7.29 25.82 19.72
C VAL A 297 7.27 27.33 19.47
N LEU A 298 7.56 27.74 18.25
CA LEU A 298 7.67 29.15 17.85
C LEU A 298 6.79 29.50 16.65
N ILE A 299 6.33 30.75 16.62
CA ILE A 299 5.70 31.39 15.45
C ILE A 299 6.57 32.60 15.09
N ASP A 300 7.05 32.68 13.84
CA ASP A 300 7.97 33.71 13.33
C ASP A 300 9.21 33.93 14.23
N GLY A 301 9.75 32.85 14.79
CA GLY A 301 10.90 32.86 15.69
C GLY A 301 10.61 33.41 17.10
N GLN A 302 9.36 33.74 17.43
CA GLN A 302 8.92 34.08 18.77
C GLN A 302 8.37 32.83 19.46
N GLU A 303 8.82 32.53 20.69
CA GLU A 303 8.30 31.40 21.47
C GLU A 303 6.81 31.59 21.78
N LEU A 304 5.97 30.62 21.38
CA LEU A 304 4.61 30.50 21.86
C LEU A 304 4.60 29.81 23.23
N LEU A 305 5.19 28.63 23.31
CA LEU A 305 5.34 27.81 24.51
C LEU A 305 6.54 26.86 24.37
N THR A 306 7.02 26.36 25.49
CA THR A 306 7.79 25.12 25.54
C THR A 306 6.85 24.00 26.00
N ALA A 307 6.93 22.85 25.33
CA ALA A 307 6.11 21.70 25.65
C ALA A 307 6.57 21.05 26.97
N ASP A 308 5.62 20.41 27.65
CA ASP A 308 5.86 19.57 28.82
C ASP A 308 5.49 18.11 28.47
N TRP A 309 5.99 17.16 29.26
CA TRP A 309 5.49 15.78 29.25
C TRP A 309 4.02 15.73 29.72
N THR A 310 3.27 14.72 29.28
CA THR A 310 1.85 14.52 29.65
C THR A 310 1.56 13.07 30.03
N ARG A 311 2.59 12.27 30.29
CA ARG A 311 2.52 10.83 30.59
C ARG A 311 3.41 10.46 31.76
N ASP A 312 2.98 9.46 32.53
CA ASP A 312 3.71 8.94 33.69
C ASP A 312 4.77 7.87 33.32
N ASP A 313 4.71 7.34 32.09
CA ASP A 313 5.49 6.18 31.62
C ASP A 313 6.51 6.49 30.50
N TYR A 314 6.45 7.68 29.88
CA TYR A 314 7.35 8.11 28.81
C TYR A 314 7.46 9.65 28.73
N ASP A 315 8.67 10.21 28.51
CA ASP A 315 8.84 11.66 28.24
C ASP A 315 8.41 11.99 26.80
N ASN A 316 7.10 12.11 26.59
CA ASN A 316 6.52 12.47 25.31
C ASN A 316 6.59 13.99 24.97
N THR A 317 7.52 14.75 25.57
CA THR A 317 7.62 16.20 25.33
C THR A 317 7.88 16.54 23.85
N VAL A 318 8.65 15.71 23.14
CA VAL A 318 9.09 16.00 21.77
C VAL A 318 7.94 15.82 20.79
N GLU A 319 7.19 14.74 20.96
CA GLU A 319 5.95 14.44 20.26
C GLU A 319 4.91 15.53 20.55
N ASN A 320 4.72 15.92 21.83
CA ASN A 320 3.85 17.04 22.22
C ASN A 320 4.24 18.37 21.53
N ALA A 321 5.55 18.67 21.40
CA ALA A 321 6.03 19.84 20.68
C ALA A 321 5.72 19.76 19.19
N TYR A 322 5.96 18.61 18.54
CA TYR A 322 5.64 18.40 17.13
C TYR A 322 4.12 18.42 16.86
N TYR A 323 3.28 17.82 17.69
CA TYR A 323 1.82 17.87 17.51
C TYR A 323 1.25 19.28 17.69
N THR A 324 1.78 20.04 18.65
CA THR A 324 1.43 21.46 18.84
C THR A 324 1.83 22.28 17.61
N ALA A 325 3.05 22.10 17.11
CA ALA A 325 3.57 22.80 15.94
C ALA A 325 2.85 22.41 14.64
N GLY A 326 2.56 21.13 14.44
CA GLY A 326 1.85 20.62 13.26
C GLY A 326 0.38 21.03 13.24
N GLY A 327 -0.28 21.12 14.40
CA GLY A 327 -1.61 21.72 14.52
C GLY A 327 -1.63 23.20 14.10
N LEU A 328 -0.61 23.98 14.48
CA LEU A 328 -0.44 25.37 14.02
C LEU A 328 -0.15 25.43 12.52
N ALA A 329 0.74 24.58 12.03
CA ALA A 329 1.10 24.52 10.62
C ALA A 329 -0.11 24.19 9.73
N LYS A 330 -0.96 23.24 10.17
CA LYS A 330 -2.21 22.94 9.46
C LYS A 330 -3.18 24.12 9.46
N ALA A 331 -3.33 24.83 10.57
CA ALA A 331 -4.18 26.02 10.61
C ALA A 331 -3.65 27.16 9.73
N PHE A 332 -2.32 27.38 9.65
CA PHE A 332 -1.73 28.33 8.69
C PHE A 332 -1.87 27.87 7.23
N HIS A 333 -1.79 26.56 6.95
CA HIS A 333 -1.99 26.01 5.62
C HIS A 333 -3.45 26.17 5.14
N ASP A 334 -4.40 25.65 5.92
CA ASP A 334 -5.80 25.48 5.54
C ASP A 334 -6.59 26.81 5.55
N TYR A 335 -6.19 27.80 6.34
CA TYR A 335 -6.89 29.09 6.47
C TYR A 335 -6.12 30.26 5.85
N ASP A 336 -6.82 31.06 5.04
CA ASP A 336 -6.28 32.25 4.35
C ASP A 336 -6.33 33.56 5.17
N SER A 337 -6.85 33.53 6.39
CA SER A 337 -6.92 34.71 7.26
C SER A 337 -6.97 34.33 8.74
N PRO A 338 -6.55 35.21 9.66
CA PRO A 338 -6.62 34.95 11.09
C PRO A 338 -8.07 34.93 11.62
N ASP A 339 -9.02 35.50 10.90
CA ASP A 339 -10.43 35.49 11.29
C ASP A 339 -11.07 34.11 11.06
N ALA A 340 -10.58 33.34 10.08
CA ALA A 340 -11.03 31.98 9.84
C ALA A 340 -10.58 30.98 10.92
N TRP A 341 -9.58 31.33 11.75
CA TRP A 341 -9.23 30.59 12.96
C TRP A 341 -10.30 30.70 14.07
N ASN A 342 -11.30 31.57 13.91
CA ASN A 342 -12.46 31.68 14.79
C ASN A 342 -12.09 31.91 16.28
N PHE A 343 -11.12 32.80 16.54
CA PHE A 343 -10.75 33.26 17.88
C PHE A 343 -11.96 33.91 18.57
N ARG A 344 -12.31 33.42 19.76
CA ARG A 344 -13.54 33.79 20.48
C ARG A 344 -13.32 33.68 22.00
N PRO A 345 -13.94 34.52 22.85
CA PRO A 345 -13.90 34.32 24.29
C PRO A 345 -14.47 32.95 24.67
N ASP A 346 -13.79 32.23 25.57
CA ASP A 346 -14.24 30.89 26.04
C ASP A 346 -15.38 30.94 27.07
N GLY A 347 -15.58 32.11 27.72
CA GLY A 347 -16.55 32.31 28.79
C GLY A 347 -15.99 32.20 30.20
N GLU A 348 -14.76 31.70 30.36
CA GLU A 348 -14.04 31.56 31.64
C GLU A 348 -12.94 32.63 31.80
N GLY A 349 -12.51 33.26 30.70
CA GLY A 349 -11.60 34.42 30.69
C GLY A 349 -10.43 34.29 29.71
N GLY A 350 -10.33 33.18 29.00
CA GLY A 350 -9.36 32.96 27.92
C GLY A 350 -10.00 33.12 26.53
N VAL A 351 -9.33 32.50 25.55
CA VAL A 351 -9.72 32.54 24.13
C VAL A 351 -9.70 31.12 23.57
N ASP A 352 -10.85 30.68 23.08
CA ASP A 352 -11.01 29.45 22.32
C ASP A 352 -10.82 29.75 20.81
N PHE A 353 -10.41 28.74 20.04
CA PHE A 353 -10.00 28.90 18.64
C PHE A 353 -10.12 27.57 17.91
N LEU A 354 -10.20 27.62 16.58
CA LEU A 354 -10.38 26.46 15.68
C LEU A 354 -11.63 25.63 16.05
N ASP A 355 -11.71 24.40 15.53
CA ASP A 355 -12.74 23.41 15.80
C ASP A 355 -12.17 22.20 16.59
N ASP A 356 -13.04 21.24 16.91
CA ASP A 356 -12.72 20.05 17.72
C ASP A 356 -12.07 18.90 16.93
N SER A 357 -11.54 19.15 15.72
CA SER A 357 -10.83 18.13 14.93
C SER A 357 -9.60 17.58 15.66
N ARG A 358 -9.39 16.25 15.60
CA ARG A 358 -8.31 15.54 16.33
C ARG A 358 -6.92 16.19 16.14
N VAL A 359 -6.64 16.67 14.92
CA VAL A 359 -5.37 17.34 14.56
C VAL A 359 -5.07 18.61 15.37
N TYR A 360 -6.09 19.28 15.91
CA TYR A 360 -5.93 20.48 16.74
C TYR A 360 -5.97 20.19 18.25
N ALA A 361 -6.23 18.95 18.68
CA ALA A 361 -6.45 18.62 20.09
C ALA A 361 -5.25 18.98 20.98
N VAL A 362 -4.05 18.45 20.68
CA VAL A 362 -2.84 18.71 21.48
C VAL A 362 -2.51 20.22 21.52
N LEU A 363 -2.68 20.92 20.40
CA LEU A 363 -2.50 22.38 20.33
C LEU A 363 -3.49 23.12 21.24
N ARG A 364 -4.79 22.81 21.16
CA ARG A 364 -5.84 23.49 21.94
C ARG A 364 -5.68 23.20 23.43
N ASP A 365 -5.36 21.97 23.81
CA ASP A 365 -5.09 21.61 25.21
C ASP A 365 -3.81 22.27 25.71
N ALA A 366 -2.73 22.29 24.93
CA ALA A 366 -1.47 22.94 25.31
C ALA A 366 -1.61 24.46 25.53
N VAL A 367 -2.42 25.13 24.69
CA VAL A 367 -2.71 26.56 24.76
C VAL A 367 -3.70 26.88 25.89
N ARG A 368 -4.78 26.11 26.04
CA ARG A 368 -5.81 26.33 27.07
C ARG A 368 -5.26 26.10 28.48
N SER A 369 -4.55 24.99 28.71
CA SER A 369 -3.94 24.65 30.02
C SER A 369 -2.94 25.70 30.54
N ARG A 370 -2.36 26.51 29.64
CA ARG A 370 -1.38 27.57 29.96
C ARG A 370 -1.96 28.99 29.82
N GLY A 371 -3.25 29.13 29.51
CA GLY A 371 -3.90 30.44 29.34
C GLY A 371 -3.40 31.27 28.15
N LEU A 372 -2.82 30.63 27.13
CA LEU A 372 -2.06 31.30 26.06
C LEU A 372 -2.92 31.80 24.88
N GLY A 373 -4.25 31.65 24.92
CA GLY A 373 -5.13 31.94 23.79
C GLY A 373 -4.96 33.34 23.20
N SER A 374 -4.94 34.39 24.03
CA SER A 374 -4.75 35.78 23.56
C SER A 374 -3.34 36.05 23.03
N LYS A 375 -2.32 35.32 23.50
CA LYS A 375 -0.95 35.37 22.97
C LYS A 375 -0.90 34.72 21.59
N LEU A 376 -1.54 33.55 21.43
CA LEU A 376 -1.67 32.87 20.15
C LEU A 376 -2.38 33.76 19.12
N GLU A 377 -3.53 34.36 19.48
CA GLU A 377 -4.24 35.27 18.58
C GLU A 377 -3.35 36.44 18.11
N GLN A 378 -2.60 37.06 19.03
CA GLN A 378 -1.67 38.14 18.69
C GLN A 378 -0.56 37.69 17.73
N MET A 379 0.05 36.53 17.98
CA MET A 379 1.12 35.98 17.14
C MET A 379 0.61 35.58 15.75
N VAL A 380 -0.55 34.94 15.68
CA VAL A 380 -1.19 34.54 14.41
C VAL A 380 -1.59 35.77 13.59
N ARG A 381 -2.23 36.78 14.20
CA ARG A 381 -2.57 38.04 13.51
C ARG A 381 -1.32 38.79 13.02
N ALA A 382 -0.19 38.70 13.72
CA ALA A 382 1.08 39.28 13.28
C ALA A 382 1.67 38.52 12.07
N ALA A 383 1.66 37.18 12.10
CA ALA A 383 2.14 36.33 11.01
C ALA A 383 1.42 36.61 9.68
N TYR A 384 0.08 36.56 9.66
CA TYR A 384 -0.72 36.91 8.47
C TYR A 384 -0.48 38.34 7.96
N ALA A 385 -0.18 39.30 8.85
CA ALA A 385 0.16 40.66 8.44
C ALA A 385 1.55 40.75 7.77
N GLY A 386 2.47 39.84 8.08
CA GLY A 386 3.80 39.72 7.48
C GLY A 386 3.83 38.97 6.14
N GLU A 387 2.87 38.07 5.88
CA GLU A 387 2.83 37.24 4.65
C GLU A 387 2.92 38.02 3.34
N ALA A 388 2.31 39.21 3.28
CA ALA A 388 2.35 40.06 2.10
C ALA A 388 3.75 40.62 1.78
N GLN A 389 4.66 40.65 2.78
CA GLN A 389 6.06 41.05 2.61
C GLN A 389 6.99 39.85 2.42
N SER A 390 6.71 38.69 3.04
CA SER A 390 7.52 37.48 2.86
C SER A 390 7.19 36.73 1.57
N GLY A 391 5.95 36.84 1.07
CA GLY A 391 5.44 36.06 -0.05
C GLY A 391 5.08 34.61 0.30
N ALA A 392 5.17 34.21 1.57
CA ALA A 392 5.14 32.80 1.97
C ALA A 392 3.88 32.04 1.54
N ARG A 393 2.69 32.59 1.80
CA ARG A 393 1.40 32.00 1.35
C ARG A 393 1.29 31.87 -0.16
N ALA A 394 1.89 32.78 -0.93
CA ALA A 394 1.91 32.70 -2.38
C ALA A 394 2.85 31.59 -2.88
N ALA A 395 3.99 31.39 -2.22
CA ALA A 395 4.90 30.29 -2.50
C ALA A 395 4.26 28.92 -2.17
N MET A 396 3.72 28.76 -0.96
CA MET A 396 3.02 27.54 -0.54
C MET A 396 1.90 27.16 -1.52
N LYS A 397 1.04 28.11 -1.92
CA LYS A 397 -0.02 27.86 -2.90
C LYS A 397 0.50 27.55 -4.31
N GLN A 398 1.65 28.10 -4.69
CA GLN A 398 2.31 27.75 -5.96
C GLN A 398 2.86 26.31 -5.93
N GLU A 399 3.30 25.81 -4.78
CA GLU A 399 3.73 24.43 -4.61
C GLU A 399 2.54 23.45 -4.56
N GLU A 400 1.48 23.77 -3.83
CA GLU A 400 0.23 22.99 -3.87
C GLU A 400 -0.32 22.88 -5.29
N ALA A 401 -0.30 23.98 -6.07
CA ALA A 401 -0.69 23.95 -7.48
C ALA A 401 0.21 23.07 -8.37
N GLN A 402 1.49 22.88 -8.01
CA GLN A 402 2.41 21.96 -8.69
C GLN A 402 2.17 20.51 -8.29
N ARG A 403 1.86 20.24 -7.01
CA ARG A 403 1.45 18.92 -6.52
C ARG A 403 0.13 18.49 -7.19
N GLU A 404 -0.87 19.35 -7.18
CA GLU A 404 -2.14 19.22 -7.93
C GLU A 404 -1.90 18.87 -9.41
N ALA A 405 -1.12 19.69 -10.13
CA ALA A 405 -0.84 19.46 -11.55
C ALA A 405 -0.11 18.12 -11.80
N SER A 406 0.74 17.68 -10.88
CA SER A 406 1.46 16.40 -10.97
C SER A 406 0.52 15.21 -10.77
N PHE A 407 -0.38 15.26 -9.77
CA PHE A 407 -1.42 14.24 -9.60
C PHE A 407 -2.36 14.19 -10.81
N ALA A 408 -2.77 15.35 -11.34
CA ALA A 408 -3.61 15.44 -12.53
C ALA A 408 -2.94 14.87 -13.80
N ALA A 409 -1.62 14.99 -13.93
CA ALA A 409 -0.87 14.36 -15.02
C ALA A 409 -0.88 12.82 -14.91
N VAL A 410 -0.55 12.26 -13.74
CA VAL A 410 -0.59 10.81 -13.51
C VAL A 410 -2.02 10.26 -13.70
N GLN A 411 -3.05 11.00 -13.28
CA GLN A 411 -4.44 10.62 -13.52
C GLN A 411 -4.79 10.61 -15.02
N GLN A 412 -4.31 11.58 -15.80
CA GLN A 412 -4.51 11.61 -17.25
C GLN A 412 -3.81 10.47 -17.97
N ASP A 413 -2.62 10.06 -17.52
CA ASP A 413 -1.90 8.88 -18.03
C ASP A 413 -2.67 7.58 -17.72
N VAL A 414 -3.22 7.43 -16.52
CA VAL A 414 -4.08 6.28 -16.16
C VAL A 414 -5.35 6.24 -17.04
N GLN A 415 -5.99 7.38 -17.29
CA GLN A 415 -7.14 7.48 -18.21
C GLN A 415 -6.77 7.28 -19.68
N ALA A 416 -5.49 7.47 -20.06
CA ALA A 416 -4.98 7.28 -21.41
C ALA A 416 -4.32 5.90 -21.63
N ALA A 417 -4.27 5.06 -20.58
CA ALA A 417 -3.68 3.73 -20.63
C ALA A 417 -4.30 2.86 -21.74
N ASP A 418 -3.48 1.99 -22.36
CA ASP A 418 -3.92 1.19 -23.50
C ASP A 418 -4.99 0.13 -23.14
N ALA A 419 -5.67 -0.39 -24.15
CA ALA A 419 -6.75 -1.35 -23.96
C ALA A 419 -6.32 -2.66 -23.24
N LYS A 420 -5.04 -3.04 -23.27
CA LYS A 420 -4.53 -4.20 -22.51
C LYS A 420 -4.40 -3.85 -21.03
N ALA A 421 -3.93 -2.64 -20.69
CA ALA A 421 -3.90 -2.16 -19.32
C ALA A 421 -5.32 -2.03 -18.74
N VAL A 422 -6.26 -1.45 -19.50
CA VAL A 422 -7.68 -1.34 -19.09
C VAL A 422 -8.33 -2.71 -18.92
N LYS A 423 -8.08 -3.65 -19.85
CA LYS A 423 -8.54 -5.03 -19.70
C LYS A 423 -7.94 -5.71 -18.45
N LYS A 424 -6.70 -5.41 -18.06
CA LYS A 424 -6.12 -5.94 -16.82
C LYS A 424 -6.73 -5.34 -15.55
N MET A 425 -7.08 -4.04 -15.55
CA MET A 425 -7.90 -3.45 -14.47
C MET A 425 -9.25 -4.18 -14.33
N ARG A 426 -9.91 -4.46 -15.47
CA ARG A 426 -11.17 -5.19 -15.54
C ARG A 426 -11.05 -6.64 -15.02
N GLU A 427 -10.01 -7.36 -15.42
CA GLU A 427 -9.67 -8.69 -14.90
C GLU A 427 -9.37 -8.66 -13.39
N ASN A 428 -8.69 -7.62 -12.90
CA ASN A 428 -8.40 -7.44 -11.47
C ASN A 428 -9.68 -7.16 -10.68
N GLY A 429 -10.61 -6.34 -11.20
CA GLY A 429 -11.91 -6.10 -10.57
C GLY A 429 -12.77 -7.37 -10.44
N ASP A 430 -12.74 -8.24 -11.45
CA ASP A 430 -13.43 -9.53 -11.40
C ASP A 430 -12.75 -10.52 -10.43
N ALA A 431 -11.41 -10.54 -10.39
CA ALA A 431 -10.64 -11.33 -9.42
C ALA A 431 -10.80 -10.85 -7.97
N TYR A 432 -10.92 -9.55 -7.72
CA TYR A 432 -11.28 -9.02 -6.39
C TYR A 432 -12.69 -9.47 -5.99
N SER A 433 -13.62 -9.55 -6.94
CA SER A 433 -14.97 -10.06 -6.71
C SER A 433 -14.97 -11.56 -6.37
N ASP A 434 -14.08 -12.38 -6.96
CA ASP A 434 -13.85 -13.78 -6.57
C ASP A 434 -13.39 -13.92 -5.11
N TYR A 435 -12.61 -12.96 -4.59
CA TYR A 435 -12.14 -12.96 -3.21
C TYR A 435 -13.09 -12.25 -2.22
N GLY A 436 -14.24 -11.76 -2.68
CA GLY A 436 -15.19 -11.01 -1.83
C GLY A 436 -14.71 -9.60 -1.46
N MET A 437 -13.75 -9.05 -2.20
CA MET A 437 -13.14 -7.73 -1.98
C MET A 437 -13.86 -6.67 -2.83
N GLY A 438 -15.15 -6.45 -2.56
CA GLY A 438 -16.03 -5.63 -3.39
C GLY A 438 -15.57 -4.17 -3.54
N ARG A 439 -15.03 -3.56 -2.48
CA ARG A 439 -14.46 -2.18 -2.54
C ARG A 439 -13.29 -2.07 -3.51
N GLN A 440 -12.34 -2.99 -3.45
CA GLN A 440 -11.18 -3.05 -4.34
C GLN A 440 -11.63 -3.29 -5.79
N ALA A 441 -12.64 -4.17 -5.98
CA ALA A 441 -13.25 -4.38 -7.29
C ALA A 441 -13.89 -3.10 -7.85
N LEU A 442 -14.71 -2.41 -7.05
CA LEU A 442 -15.36 -1.15 -7.44
C LEU A 442 -14.35 -0.03 -7.72
N TRP A 443 -13.21 0.00 -7.02
CA TRP A 443 -12.11 0.91 -7.33
C TRP A 443 -11.49 0.62 -8.70
N GLU A 444 -11.20 -0.65 -9.02
CA GLU A 444 -10.72 -1.03 -10.36
C GLU A 444 -11.73 -0.68 -11.47
N PHE A 445 -13.02 -1.01 -11.28
CA PHE A 445 -14.06 -0.64 -12.26
C PHE A 445 -14.20 0.88 -12.41
N SER A 446 -13.95 1.67 -11.37
CA SER A 446 -13.94 3.13 -11.48
C SER A 446 -12.84 3.64 -12.40
N ARG A 447 -11.70 2.94 -12.51
CA ARG A 447 -10.63 3.24 -13.49
C ARG A 447 -11.02 2.81 -14.89
N VAL A 448 -11.61 1.62 -15.03
CA VAL A 448 -12.09 1.09 -16.33
C VAL A 448 -13.09 2.06 -16.96
N PHE A 449 -14.10 2.49 -16.21
CA PHE A 449 -15.11 3.45 -16.69
C PHE A 449 -14.61 4.90 -16.85
N ALA A 450 -13.43 5.24 -16.30
CA ALA A 450 -12.77 6.52 -16.53
C ALA A 450 -11.77 6.50 -17.71
N SER A 451 -11.49 5.33 -18.30
CA SER A 451 -10.51 5.20 -19.38
C SER A 451 -11.07 5.56 -20.75
N LYS A 452 -10.20 6.12 -21.59
CA LYS A 452 -10.45 6.45 -23.00
C LYS A 452 -10.40 5.22 -23.92
N ASN A 453 -9.86 4.09 -23.44
CA ASN A 453 -9.55 2.91 -24.25
C ASN A 453 -10.19 1.61 -23.71
N MET A 454 -11.39 1.67 -23.13
CA MET A 454 -12.13 0.49 -22.66
C MET A 454 -12.42 -0.49 -23.81
N ASP A 455 -12.19 -1.79 -23.57
CA ASP A 455 -12.28 -2.85 -24.59
C ASP A 455 -13.70 -3.40 -24.77
N ASP A 456 -14.41 -3.63 -23.66
CA ASP A 456 -15.79 -4.12 -23.65
C ASP A 456 -16.63 -3.39 -22.59
N GLU A 457 -17.51 -2.47 -23.02
CA GLU A 457 -18.45 -1.75 -22.15
C GLU A 457 -19.47 -2.71 -21.49
N ALA A 458 -19.93 -3.73 -22.22
CA ALA A 458 -20.97 -4.64 -21.77
C ALA A 458 -20.47 -5.57 -20.66
N GLU A 459 -19.29 -6.18 -20.87
CA GLU A 459 -18.61 -7.03 -19.89
C GLU A 459 -18.19 -6.21 -18.65
N SER A 460 -17.72 -4.97 -18.86
CA SER A 460 -17.40 -4.04 -17.75
C SER A 460 -18.61 -3.71 -16.87
N TYR A 461 -19.81 -3.55 -17.44
CA TYR A 461 -21.02 -3.33 -16.64
C TYR A 461 -21.39 -4.57 -15.82
N VAL A 462 -21.43 -5.77 -16.41
CA VAL A 462 -21.87 -6.97 -15.66
C VAL A 462 -20.88 -7.30 -14.53
N MET A 463 -19.58 -7.12 -14.75
CA MET A 463 -18.54 -7.36 -13.74
C MET A 463 -18.56 -6.28 -12.64
N ARG A 464 -18.81 -5.00 -12.97
CA ARG A 464 -19.07 -3.97 -11.93
C ARG A 464 -20.36 -4.26 -11.15
N GLY A 465 -21.38 -4.78 -11.83
CA GLY A 465 -22.60 -5.25 -11.17
C GLY A 465 -22.31 -6.36 -10.16
N ARG A 466 -21.45 -7.31 -10.52
CA ARG A 466 -20.99 -8.38 -9.63
C ARG A 466 -20.24 -7.80 -8.41
N ALA A 467 -19.35 -6.83 -8.60
CA ALA A 467 -18.67 -6.13 -7.51
C ALA A 467 -19.63 -5.39 -6.56
N LYS A 468 -20.68 -4.75 -7.09
CA LYS A 468 -21.75 -4.14 -6.27
C LYS A 468 -22.52 -5.17 -5.45
N ALA A 469 -22.81 -6.34 -6.02
CA ALA A 469 -23.47 -7.43 -5.29
C ALA A 469 -22.61 -7.98 -4.14
N VAL A 470 -21.27 -7.94 -4.25
CA VAL A 470 -20.35 -8.29 -3.16
C VAL A 470 -20.43 -7.31 -1.98
N GLU A 471 -20.55 -6.00 -2.23
CA GLU A 471 -20.85 -5.01 -1.17
C GLU A 471 -22.34 -4.98 -0.76
N GLY A 472 -23.20 -5.83 -1.35
CA GLY A 472 -24.63 -5.94 -1.03
C GLY A 472 -25.57 -4.95 -1.76
N ASP A 473 -25.07 -4.11 -2.66
CA ASP A 473 -25.90 -3.26 -3.53
C ASP A 473 -26.51 -4.06 -4.68
N TYR A 474 -27.49 -4.92 -4.35
CA TYR A 474 -28.20 -5.73 -5.35
C TYR A 474 -29.02 -4.88 -6.33
N ALA A 475 -29.42 -3.66 -5.96
CA ALA A 475 -30.20 -2.77 -6.81
C ALA A 475 -29.33 -2.16 -7.92
N GLY A 476 -28.20 -1.56 -7.56
CA GLY A 476 -27.22 -1.04 -8.50
C GLY A 476 -26.50 -2.16 -9.26
N ALA A 477 -26.34 -3.35 -8.66
CA ALA A 477 -25.83 -4.53 -9.34
C ALA A 477 -26.72 -4.97 -10.50
N LEU A 478 -28.03 -5.11 -10.26
CA LEU A 478 -28.99 -5.49 -11.30
C LEU A 478 -29.17 -4.37 -12.33
N ALA A 479 -29.06 -3.10 -11.96
CA ALA A 479 -29.07 -1.99 -12.92
C ALA A 479 -27.90 -2.08 -13.92
N ASP A 480 -26.68 -2.28 -13.43
CA ASP A 480 -25.50 -2.45 -14.29
C ASP A 480 -25.60 -3.74 -15.11
N ALA A 481 -25.96 -4.87 -14.49
CA ALA A 481 -26.03 -6.16 -15.20
C ALA A 481 -27.11 -6.17 -16.29
N ASN A 482 -28.25 -5.51 -16.08
CA ASN A 482 -29.26 -5.31 -17.12
C ASN A 482 -28.75 -4.42 -18.27
N ARG A 483 -27.95 -3.39 -17.97
CA ARG A 483 -27.30 -2.54 -18.99
C ARG A 483 -26.29 -3.33 -19.82
N GLY A 484 -25.46 -4.17 -19.19
CA GLY A 484 -24.49 -5.04 -19.88
C GLY A 484 -25.15 -6.07 -20.79
N VAL A 485 -26.14 -6.82 -20.29
CA VAL A 485 -26.91 -7.80 -21.10
C VAL A 485 -27.70 -7.12 -22.23
N ALA A 486 -28.14 -5.87 -22.06
CA ALA A 486 -28.81 -5.10 -23.12
C ALA A 486 -27.84 -4.53 -24.18
N LEU A 487 -26.56 -4.34 -23.83
CA LEU A 487 -25.51 -3.93 -24.76
C LEU A 487 -25.01 -5.10 -25.62
N ASP A 488 -24.68 -6.23 -24.98
CA ASP A 488 -24.42 -7.48 -25.70
C ASP A 488 -25.12 -8.70 -25.08
N GLY A 489 -26.24 -9.07 -25.70
CA GLY A 489 -26.97 -10.32 -25.45
C GLY A 489 -26.43 -11.53 -26.22
N LYS A 490 -25.23 -11.45 -26.83
CA LYS A 490 -24.55 -12.57 -27.50
C LYS A 490 -23.30 -13.07 -26.76
N ASN A 491 -22.87 -12.39 -25.70
CA ASN A 491 -21.88 -12.90 -24.77
C ASN A 491 -22.59 -13.69 -23.64
N ALA A 492 -22.35 -15.00 -23.58
CA ALA A 492 -22.93 -15.86 -22.54
C ALA A 492 -22.53 -15.42 -21.11
N TYR A 493 -21.32 -14.88 -20.92
CA TYR A 493 -20.84 -14.41 -19.61
C TYR A 493 -21.62 -13.20 -19.09
N ASN A 494 -22.28 -12.41 -19.94
CA ASN A 494 -23.14 -11.31 -19.50
C ASN A 494 -24.37 -11.83 -18.75
N PHE A 495 -24.96 -12.93 -19.24
CA PHE A 495 -26.05 -13.62 -18.53
C PHE A 495 -25.53 -14.33 -17.26
N LEU A 496 -24.36 -14.96 -17.29
CA LEU A 496 -23.82 -15.66 -16.12
C LEU A 496 -23.47 -14.72 -14.96
N ASN A 497 -22.86 -13.57 -15.23
CA ASN A 497 -22.63 -12.55 -14.20
C ASN A 497 -23.95 -12.06 -13.59
N ARG A 498 -25.00 -11.86 -14.40
CA ARG A 498 -26.33 -11.50 -13.89
C ARG A 498 -26.99 -12.65 -13.12
N ALA A 499 -26.76 -13.91 -13.51
CA ALA A 499 -27.21 -15.09 -12.78
C ALA A 499 -26.57 -15.17 -11.38
N ASP A 500 -25.27 -14.93 -11.26
CA ASP A 500 -24.60 -14.90 -9.96
C ASP A 500 -25.08 -13.72 -9.09
N ILE A 501 -25.34 -12.54 -9.66
CA ILE A 501 -25.99 -11.42 -8.94
C ILE A 501 -27.39 -11.82 -8.43
N TYR A 502 -28.21 -12.47 -9.26
CA TYR A 502 -29.51 -12.98 -8.85
C TYR A 502 -29.41 -14.07 -7.76
N ARG A 503 -28.42 -14.97 -7.85
CA ARG A 503 -28.11 -16.00 -6.85
C ARG A 503 -27.72 -15.40 -5.51
N MET A 504 -26.84 -14.39 -5.51
CA MET A 504 -26.44 -13.64 -4.30
C MET A 504 -27.63 -12.88 -3.67
N ALA A 505 -28.48 -12.28 -4.51
CA ALA A 505 -29.75 -11.67 -4.09
C ALA A 505 -30.85 -12.71 -3.71
N GLY A 506 -30.53 -14.01 -3.72
CA GLY A 506 -31.44 -15.11 -3.36
C GLY A 506 -32.46 -15.53 -4.42
N ASN A 507 -32.57 -14.81 -5.54
CA ASN A 507 -33.51 -15.07 -6.64
C ASN A 507 -32.99 -16.16 -7.58
N ARG A 508 -33.02 -17.41 -7.09
CA ARG A 508 -32.50 -18.58 -7.80
C ARG A 508 -33.27 -18.92 -9.09
N GLU A 509 -34.55 -18.58 -9.17
CA GLU A 509 -35.35 -18.78 -10.41
C GLU A 509 -34.86 -17.86 -11.55
N ALA A 510 -34.65 -16.57 -11.27
CA ALA A 510 -34.08 -15.66 -12.26
C ALA A 510 -32.64 -16.05 -12.65
N ALA A 511 -31.83 -16.51 -11.68
CA ALA A 511 -30.49 -17.02 -11.95
C ALA A 511 -30.49 -18.23 -12.90
N LEU A 512 -31.35 -19.23 -12.67
CA LEU A 512 -31.49 -20.38 -13.57
C LEU A 512 -32.04 -19.98 -14.95
N SER A 513 -32.92 -18.97 -15.03
CA SER A 513 -33.41 -18.41 -16.31
C SER A 513 -32.29 -17.74 -17.13
N ASP A 514 -31.36 -17.05 -16.46
CA ASP A 514 -30.18 -16.48 -17.10
C ASP A 514 -29.16 -17.55 -17.50
N CYS A 515 -28.90 -18.57 -16.67
CA CYS A 515 -28.09 -19.73 -17.07
C CYS A 515 -28.71 -20.48 -18.28
N ALA A 516 -30.03 -20.59 -18.34
CA ALA A 516 -30.76 -21.14 -19.48
C ALA A 516 -30.73 -20.22 -20.72
N SER A 517 -30.44 -18.93 -20.54
CA SER A 517 -30.23 -17.97 -21.64
C SER A 517 -28.79 -18.03 -22.14
N ALA A 518 -27.80 -18.10 -21.24
CA ALA A 518 -26.40 -18.37 -21.56
C ALA A 518 -26.24 -19.67 -22.38
N LYS A 519 -26.92 -20.76 -22.00
CA LYS A 519 -26.96 -22.03 -22.76
C LYS A 519 -27.54 -21.94 -24.17
N LYS A 520 -28.39 -20.94 -24.46
CA LYS A 520 -28.93 -20.69 -25.83
C LYS A 520 -27.96 -19.88 -26.67
N VAL A 521 -27.15 -19.05 -26.03
CA VAL A 521 -26.13 -18.18 -26.65
C VAL A 521 -24.87 -18.99 -26.97
N ASP A 522 -24.36 -19.75 -26.00
CA ASP A 522 -23.25 -20.68 -26.15
C ASP A 522 -23.56 -21.98 -25.38
N ALA A 523 -23.85 -23.05 -26.15
CA ALA A 523 -24.16 -24.37 -25.62
C ALA A 523 -22.90 -25.18 -25.23
N GLU A 524 -21.70 -24.74 -25.61
CA GLU A 524 -20.41 -25.32 -25.21
C GLU A 524 -19.77 -24.59 -24.02
N ASN A 525 -20.34 -23.47 -23.58
CA ASN A 525 -19.94 -22.75 -22.37
C ASN A 525 -20.07 -23.66 -21.13
N PRO A 526 -18.98 -24.05 -20.47
CA PRO A 526 -19.06 -24.99 -19.34
C PRO A 526 -19.63 -24.33 -18.08
N PHE A 527 -19.42 -23.03 -17.89
CA PHE A 527 -19.84 -22.32 -16.68
C PHE A 527 -21.36 -22.18 -16.60
N SER A 528 -22.05 -22.09 -17.74
CA SER A 528 -23.51 -22.10 -17.79
C SER A 528 -24.13 -23.37 -17.19
N TYR A 529 -23.49 -24.53 -17.36
CA TYR A 529 -23.90 -25.78 -16.72
C TYR A 529 -23.46 -25.83 -15.25
N LEU A 530 -22.25 -25.35 -14.95
CA LEU A 530 -21.73 -25.39 -13.58
C LEU A 530 -22.52 -24.52 -12.61
N ILE A 531 -22.80 -23.26 -12.96
CA ILE A 531 -23.58 -22.34 -12.12
C ILE A 531 -25.02 -22.87 -11.97
N SER A 532 -25.60 -23.46 -13.03
CA SER A 532 -26.88 -24.19 -12.90
C SER A 532 -26.79 -25.33 -11.88
N ALA A 533 -25.74 -26.15 -11.95
CA ALA A 533 -25.56 -27.29 -11.05
C ALA A 533 -25.40 -26.87 -9.59
N GLU A 534 -24.65 -25.79 -9.34
CA GLU A 534 -24.47 -25.23 -8.00
C GLU A 534 -25.81 -24.66 -7.44
N ILE A 535 -26.59 -23.93 -8.25
CA ILE A 535 -27.90 -23.38 -7.82
C ILE A 535 -28.92 -24.50 -7.56
N GLU A 536 -29.02 -25.50 -8.44
CA GLU A 536 -29.90 -26.66 -8.24
C GLU A 536 -29.50 -27.46 -7.00
N ASP A 537 -28.20 -27.56 -6.69
CA ASP A 537 -27.70 -28.22 -5.49
C ASP A 537 -28.07 -27.46 -4.20
N GLU A 538 -27.95 -26.12 -4.21
CA GLU A 538 -28.42 -25.24 -3.13
C GLU A 538 -29.94 -25.36 -2.88
N GLN A 539 -30.74 -25.52 -3.95
CA GLN A 539 -32.20 -25.74 -3.83
C GLN A 539 -32.57 -27.16 -3.38
N GLY A 540 -31.61 -28.08 -3.31
CA GLY A 540 -31.84 -29.48 -2.96
C GLY A 540 -32.30 -30.36 -4.13
N ASN A 541 -32.30 -29.83 -5.36
CA ASN A 541 -32.72 -30.53 -6.59
C ASN A 541 -31.60 -31.46 -7.10
N LYS A 542 -31.18 -32.42 -6.27
CA LYS A 542 -29.96 -33.21 -6.46
C LYS A 542 -29.88 -33.97 -7.80
N ASP A 543 -31.01 -34.33 -8.41
CA ASP A 543 -31.03 -34.98 -9.73
C ASP A 543 -30.82 -33.98 -10.88
N ALA A 544 -31.31 -32.74 -10.77
CA ALA A 544 -31.02 -31.66 -11.72
C ALA A 544 -29.55 -31.24 -11.62
N ALA A 545 -29.05 -31.04 -10.40
CA ALA A 545 -27.65 -30.76 -10.12
C ALA A 545 -26.71 -31.84 -10.71
N LEU A 546 -27.02 -33.14 -10.51
CA LEU A 546 -26.24 -34.24 -11.09
C LEU A 546 -26.19 -34.17 -12.63
N LYS A 547 -27.31 -33.91 -13.30
CA LYS A 547 -27.40 -33.79 -14.76
C LYS A 547 -26.57 -32.59 -15.28
N GLU A 548 -26.60 -31.47 -14.57
CA GLU A 548 -25.85 -30.26 -14.90
C GLU A 548 -24.33 -30.44 -14.65
N TYR A 549 -23.93 -31.07 -13.54
CA TYR A 549 -22.53 -31.48 -13.30
C TYR A 549 -22.02 -32.50 -14.34
N GLN A 550 -22.87 -33.41 -14.84
CA GLN A 550 -22.53 -34.32 -15.95
C GLN A 550 -22.25 -33.55 -17.26
N ALA A 551 -23.04 -32.53 -17.57
CA ALA A 551 -22.82 -31.69 -18.75
C ALA A 551 -21.54 -30.85 -18.62
N PHE A 552 -21.31 -30.23 -17.46
CA PHE A 552 -20.04 -29.54 -17.16
C PHE A 552 -18.83 -30.48 -17.30
N TYR A 553 -18.88 -31.68 -16.71
CA TYR A 553 -17.81 -32.67 -16.80
C TYR A 553 -17.53 -33.10 -18.25
N LYS A 554 -18.57 -33.25 -19.08
CA LYS A 554 -18.41 -33.57 -20.52
C LYS A 554 -17.63 -32.48 -21.27
N LEU A 555 -17.84 -31.21 -20.93
CA LEU A 555 -17.19 -30.06 -21.57
C LEU A 555 -15.80 -29.76 -21.00
N ARG A 556 -15.56 -30.04 -19.71
CA ARG A 556 -14.30 -29.77 -19.01
C ARG A 556 -13.92 -30.90 -18.04
N PRO A 557 -13.58 -32.12 -18.52
CA PRO A 557 -13.30 -33.26 -17.64
C PRO A 557 -12.06 -33.04 -16.76
N ALA A 558 -11.08 -32.25 -17.20
CA ALA A 558 -9.92 -31.86 -16.39
C ALA A 558 -10.28 -30.95 -15.19
N ALA A 559 -11.42 -30.26 -15.24
CA ALA A 559 -11.90 -29.38 -14.18
C ALA A 559 -12.78 -30.10 -13.14
N PHE A 560 -12.72 -31.43 -13.06
CA PHE A 560 -13.51 -32.27 -12.15
C PHE A 560 -13.45 -31.85 -10.67
N ARG A 561 -12.42 -31.10 -10.26
CA ARG A 561 -12.27 -30.57 -8.88
C ARG A 561 -13.28 -29.48 -8.52
N ARG A 562 -14.00 -28.90 -9.50
CA ARG A 562 -15.18 -28.02 -9.26
C ARG A 562 -16.49 -28.80 -9.06
N ILE A 563 -16.48 -30.13 -9.13
CA ILE A 563 -17.66 -30.98 -8.91
C ILE A 563 -17.59 -31.53 -7.46
N PRO A 564 -18.64 -31.38 -6.64
CA PRO A 564 -18.65 -31.94 -5.29
C PRO A 564 -18.48 -33.48 -5.31
N PRO A 565 -17.75 -34.06 -4.34
CA PRO A 565 -17.36 -35.48 -4.36
C PRO A 565 -18.54 -36.46 -4.47
N GLU A 566 -19.70 -36.12 -3.90
CA GLU A 566 -20.94 -36.89 -3.92
C GLU A 566 -21.58 -37.00 -5.32
N TYR A 567 -21.29 -36.04 -6.21
CA TYR A 567 -21.61 -36.09 -7.63
C TYR A 567 -20.47 -36.69 -8.43
N LEU A 568 -19.22 -36.31 -8.15
CA LEU A 568 -18.04 -36.80 -8.87
C LEU A 568 -17.93 -38.33 -8.83
N GLN A 569 -18.24 -38.97 -7.70
CA GLN A 569 -18.29 -40.44 -7.59
C GLN A 569 -19.31 -41.10 -8.53
N LYS A 570 -20.40 -40.40 -8.87
CA LYS A 570 -21.45 -40.86 -9.81
C LYS A 570 -21.10 -40.57 -11.28
N ILE A 571 -20.14 -39.68 -11.53
CA ILE A 571 -19.76 -39.16 -12.85
C ILE A 571 -18.46 -39.81 -13.35
N SER A 572 -17.42 -39.85 -12.53
CA SER A 572 -16.14 -40.50 -12.82
C SER A 572 -15.52 -41.10 -11.56
N ALA A 573 -15.72 -42.41 -11.37
CA ALA A 573 -15.06 -43.17 -10.30
C ALA A 573 -13.52 -43.12 -10.39
N LYS A 574 -12.97 -42.89 -11.60
CA LYS A 574 -11.53 -42.67 -11.83
C LYS A 574 -11.06 -41.38 -11.16
N ASP A 575 -11.71 -40.27 -11.47
CA ASP A 575 -11.24 -38.94 -11.05
C ASP A 575 -11.69 -38.62 -9.62
N TYR A 576 -12.77 -39.24 -9.13
CA TYR A 576 -13.05 -39.34 -7.70
C TYR A 576 -11.92 -40.02 -6.92
N LYS A 577 -11.35 -41.12 -7.43
CA LYS A 577 -10.18 -41.79 -6.84
C LYS A 577 -8.91 -40.93 -6.92
N THR A 578 -8.78 -40.05 -7.90
CA THR A 578 -7.73 -39.03 -7.95
C THR A 578 -7.92 -38.00 -6.85
N TRP A 579 -9.13 -37.41 -6.73
CA TRP A 579 -9.49 -36.46 -5.68
C TRP A 579 -9.27 -37.02 -4.26
N GLN A 580 -9.63 -38.28 -4.03
CA GLN A 580 -9.40 -38.95 -2.74
C GLN A 580 -7.90 -39.00 -2.35
N LYS A 581 -7.01 -39.26 -3.32
CA LYS A 581 -5.55 -39.24 -3.07
C LYS A 581 -5.05 -37.83 -2.78
N GLU A 582 -5.49 -36.84 -3.57
CA GLU A 582 -5.09 -35.45 -3.41
C GLU A 582 -5.51 -34.91 -2.04
N LYS A 583 -6.74 -35.22 -1.61
CA LYS A 583 -7.23 -34.90 -0.26
C LYS A 583 -6.41 -35.57 0.84
N ALA A 584 -6.12 -36.87 0.71
CA ALA A 584 -5.34 -37.60 1.72
C ALA A 584 -3.92 -37.02 1.90
N GLU A 585 -3.25 -36.64 0.80
CA GLU A 585 -1.93 -35.97 0.86
C GLU A 585 -2.04 -34.54 1.41
N GLN A 586 -3.11 -33.80 1.10
CA GLN A 586 -3.34 -32.48 1.68
C GLN A 586 -3.59 -32.55 3.20
N ASP A 587 -4.40 -33.50 3.66
CA ASP A 587 -4.73 -33.67 5.08
C ASP A 587 -3.53 -34.20 5.88
N LYS A 588 -2.69 -35.06 5.27
CA LYS A 588 -1.37 -35.43 5.82
C LYS A 588 -0.46 -34.20 5.99
N LYS A 589 -0.30 -33.35 4.96
CA LYS A 589 0.52 -32.13 5.05
C LYS A 589 0.00 -31.16 6.13
N LYS A 590 -1.32 -31.03 6.29
CA LYS A 590 -1.93 -30.26 7.39
C LYS A 590 -1.59 -30.85 8.77
N ALA A 591 -1.57 -32.19 8.90
CA ALA A 591 -1.17 -32.85 10.15
C ALA A 591 0.32 -32.61 10.46
N GLU A 592 1.20 -32.79 9.48
CA GLU A 592 2.65 -32.53 9.61
C GLU A 592 2.94 -31.07 9.98
N ALA A 593 2.25 -30.11 9.35
CA ALA A 593 2.36 -28.69 9.69
C ALA A 593 1.87 -28.37 11.12
N ARG A 594 0.74 -28.95 11.54
CA ARG A 594 0.23 -28.84 12.92
C ARG A 594 1.21 -29.41 13.94
N ASP A 595 1.86 -30.54 13.63
CA ASP A 595 2.86 -31.12 14.52
C ASP A 595 4.16 -30.32 14.58
N LYS A 596 4.58 -29.71 13.46
CA LYS A 596 5.71 -28.76 13.44
C LYS A 596 5.40 -27.53 14.31
N ALA A 597 4.22 -26.94 14.15
CA ALA A 597 3.78 -25.80 14.96
C ALA A 597 3.64 -26.14 16.45
N ARG A 598 3.13 -27.35 16.79
CA ARG A 598 3.06 -27.85 18.17
C ARG A 598 4.43 -28.07 18.80
N LYS A 599 5.44 -28.45 18.01
CA LYS A 599 6.83 -28.59 18.47
C LYS A 599 7.54 -27.25 18.63
N ALA A 600 7.19 -26.24 17.84
CA ALA A 600 7.73 -24.88 17.96
C ALA A 600 7.14 -24.05 19.14
N LYS A 601 6.13 -24.59 19.83
CA LYS A 601 5.55 -24.02 21.07
C LYS A 601 5.93 -24.83 22.32
N LYS A 602 7.10 -25.49 22.30
CA LYS A 602 7.67 -26.31 23.38
C LYS A 602 9.18 -26.11 23.47
#